data_AF-A0A356WQD6-F1
#
_entry.id   AF-A0A356WQD6-F1
#
_cell.length_a   1.000
_cell.length_b   1.000
_cell.length_c   1.000
_cell.angle_alpha   90.00
_cell.angle_beta   90.00
_cell.angle_gamma   90.00
#
_symmetry.space_group_name_H-M   'P 1'
#
loop_
_entity.id
_entity.type
_entity.pdbx_description
1 polymer ?
#
loop_
_entity_poly.entity_id
_entity_poly.type
_entity_poly.pdbx_seq_one_letter_code
_entity_poly.pdbx_strand_id
1 'polypeptide(L)'
;KTKKRTERERIADKSVSGVFSGSYALHPFTGDLLPIWISDYVLAGYGTGAIMAVPAHDSRDYAFAKHFNLSIVPLIEGCDISEESFDAKEGILMNSGFLNGLPVKEAIVKAIEEVEDRNLGFRKVNFRLRDAIFSRQRYWGEPFPVYYKDGMPYTLDEGELPLELPEVDKYLPTESGEPPLGRARNWQTREGYPLELSTMPGFAGSSAYYLRYMDPRNSQALVSKEANSYWRSVDLYIGGTEHATGHLIYSRFWNKFLFDLGVSCEQEPFRKLVNQGMIQGRSNFVYRIKETNTFVSLNLKDQYDVTPIHVDVNIVHNDVLDVEAFRNWNPEYKNAEFILEDGKYICGWAVEKMSKSMFNVVNPDVIVENYGADTLRLYEMFLGPLELSKPWDTNGIDGVHRFLRRLWNLFHTNGEFLVSDEDPTKEELKSLHKLIKKVSFDIENFSFNTSVSAFMICVNELSQLKCNKKAILSD
;
A
#
# COMPACT_ATOMS: atom_id res chain seq x y z
N LYS A 1 13.14 -30.53 5.97
CA LYS A 1 13.17 -29.11 5.56
C LYS A 1 11.76 -28.49 5.49
N THR A 2 10.75 -29.18 4.96
CA THR A 2 9.38 -28.67 4.73
C THR A 2 8.57 -28.32 6.00
N LYS A 3 8.71 -29.07 7.10
CA LYS A 3 7.93 -28.85 8.35
C LYS A 3 8.11 -27.45 8.98
N LYS A 4 9.22 -26.76 8.68
CA LYS A 4 9.52 -25.41 9.22
C LYS A 4 9.06 -24.27 8.30
N ARG A 5 8.47 -24.57 7.14
CA ARG A 5 8.11 -23.57 6.13
C ARG A 5 6.65 -23.22 6.17
N THR A 6 6.37 -21.92 6.12
CA THR A 6 5.02 -21.36 5.98
C THR A 6 4.43 -21.69 4.61
N GLU A 7 3.11 -21.63 4.51
CA GLU A 7 2.39 -21.83 3.24
C GLU A 7 2.89 -20.85 2.15
N ARG A 8 3.14 -19.59 2.53
CA ARG A 8 3.65 -18.55 1.64
C ARG A 8 5.07 -18.85 1.13
N GLU A 9 5.93 -19.40 1.97
CA GLU A 9 7.28 -19.84 1.57
C GLU A 9 7.27 -21.07 0.67
N ARG A 10 6.23 -21.91 0.75
CA ARG A 10 6.04 -23.05 -0.17
C ARG A 10 5.55 -22.59 -1.53
N ILE A 11 4.66 -21.60 -1.58
CA ILE A 11 4.20 -20.98 -2.83
C ILE A 11 5.33 -20.25 -3.56
N ALA A 12 6.25 -19.61 -2.83
CA ALA A 12 7.35 -18.84 -3.40
C ALA A 12 8.54 -19.71 -3.84
N ASP A 13 8.59 -20.98 -3.45
CA ASP A 13 9.65 -21.89 -3.87
C ASP A 13 9.42 -22.37 -5.29
N LYS A 14 10.50 -22.38 -6.07
CA LYS A 14 10.50 -22.93 -7.44
C LYS A 14 11.11 -24.33 -7.49
N SER A 15 11.63 -24.86 -6.39
CA SER A 15 12.14 -26.22 -6.34
C SER A 15 11.00 -27.23 -6.41
N VAL A 16 11.11 -28.15 -7.38
CA VAL A 16 10.15 -29.23 -7.57
C VAL A 16 10.46 -30.33 -6.55
N SER A 17 9.46 -30.73 -5.77
CA SER A 17 9.56 -31.84 -4.82
C SER A 17 8.27 -32.66 -4.81
N GLY A 18 8.39 -33.98 -4.64
CA GLY A 18 7.24 -34.86 -4.58
C GLY A 18 7.62 -36.31 -4.32
N VAL A 19 6.66 -37.09 -3.84
CA VAL A 19 6.81 -38.53 -3.59
C VAL A 19 5.59 -39.26 -4.14
N PHE A 20 5.82 -40.33 -4.90
CA PHE A 20 4.76 -41.21 -5.33
C PHE A 20 4.15 -41.92 -4.12
N SER A 21 2.83 -41.86 -3.97
CA SER A 21 2.13 -42.44 -2.82
C SER A 21 2.08 -43.97 -2.82
N GLY A 22 2.44 -44.63 -3.93
CA GLY A 22 2.23 -46.07 -4.12
C GLY A 22 0.80 -46.43 -4.53
N SER A 23 -0.08 -45.44 -4.70
CA SER A 23 -1.50 -45.62 -5.03
C SER A 23 -1.88 -44.96 -6.35
N TYR A 24 -2.98 -45.43 -6.93
CA TYR A 24 -3.54 -44.92 -8.19
C TYR A 24 -5.00 -44.50 -8.01
N ALA A 25 -5.44 -43.51 -8.79
CA ALA A 25 -6.84 -43.13 -8.95
C ALA A 25 -7.33 -43.53 -10.34
N LEU A 26 -8.62 -43.83 -10.50
CA LEU A 26 -9.22 -44.05 -11.82
C LEU A 26 -9.63 -42.72 -12.44
N HIS A 27 -9.24 -42.48 -13.69
CA HIS A 27 -9.74 -41.33 -14.44
C HIS A 27 -11.24 -41.54 -14.73
N PRO A 28 -12.13 -40.61 -14.34
CA PRO A 28 -13.58 -40.83 -14.35
C PRO A 28 -14.17 -41.05 -15.76
N PHE A 29 -13.52 -40.53 -16.81
CA PHE A 29 -13.95 -40.69 -18.20
C PHE A 29 -13.28 -41.83 -18.97
N THR A 30 -11.95 -42.00 -18.84
CA THR A 30 -11.20 -43.01 -19.62
C THR A 30 -11.04 -44.34 -18.88
N GLY A 31 -11.15 -44.34 -17.55
CA GLY A 31 -10.87 -45.49 -16.70
C GLY A 31 -9.38 -45.76 -16.45
N ASP A 32 -8.48 -44.90 -16.95
CA ASP A 32 -7.04 -45.10 -16.79
C ASP A 32 -6.59 -44.93 -15.34
N LEU A 33 -5.53 -45.66 -14.97
CA LEU A 33 -4.90 -45.55 -13.64
C LEU A 33 -3.93 -44.35 -13.62
N LEU A 34 -4.30 -43.31 -12.87
CA LEU A 34 -3.50 -42.12 -12.65
C LEU A 34 -2.68 -42.26 -11.34
N PRO A 35 -1.35 -42.12 -11.37
CA PRO A 35 -0.53 -42.23 -10.17
C PRO A 35 -0.80 -41.04 -9.23
N ILE A 36 -0.99 -41.32 -7.94
CA ILE A 36 -1.21 -40.27 -6.92
C ILE A 36 0.15 -39.85 -6.34
N TRP A 37 0.45 -38.57 -6.42
CA TRP A 37 1.68 -37.96 -5.88
C TRP A 37 1.37 -37.01 -4.73
N ILE A 38 2.27 -36.97 -3.75
CA ILE A 38 2.25 -36.02 -2.65
C ILE A 38 3.33 -34.98 -2.93
N SER A 39 2.97 -33.70 -2.99
CA SER A 39 3.89 -32.61 -3.31
C SER A 39 3.65 -31.37 -2.44
N ASP A 40 4.72 -30.62 -2.17
CA ASP A 40 4.72 -29.46 -1.28
C ASP A 40 4.01 -28.22 -1.88
N TYR A 41 3.83 -28.16 -3.21
CA TYR A 41 3.11 -27.04 -3.86
C TYR A 41 1.59 -27.20 -3.85
N VAL A 42 1.07 -28.38 -3.47
CA VAL A 42 -0.36 -28.62 -3.25
C VAL A 42 -0.69 -28.30 -1.80
N LEU A 43 -1.53 -27.28 -1.58
CA LEU A 43 -1.78 -26.73 -0.25
C LEU A 43 -3.04 -27.38 0.35
N ALA A 44 -2.88 -28.09 1.48
CA ALA A 44 -3.98 -28.78 2.15
C ALA A 44 -5.17 -27.87 2.51
N GLY A 45 -4.91 -26.60 2.84
CA GLY A 45 -5.93 -25.61 3.18
C GLY A 45 -6.57 -24.90 1.97
N TYR A 46 -6.21 -25.26 0.73
CA TYR A 46 -6.75 -24.64 -0.48
C TYR A 46 -7.51 -25.66 -1.34
N GLY A 47 -8.73 -25.30 -1.74
CA GLY A 47 -9.61 -26.21 -2.46
C GLY A 47 -9.95 -27.42 -1.59
N THR A 48 -9.67 -28.62 -2.08
CA THR A 48 -9.82 -29.89 -1.34
C THR A 48 -8.51 -30.42 -0.77
N GLY A 49 -7.40 -29.69 -0.94
CA GLY A 49 -6.05 -30.19 -0.65
C GLY A 49 -5.53 -31.20 -1.67
N ALA A 50 -6.25 -31.41 -2.77
CA ALA A 50 -5.86 -32.23 -3.91
C ALA A 50 -6.15 -31.49 -5.22
N ILE A 51 -5.31 -31.70 -6.23
CA ILE A 51 -5.50 -31.17 -7.58
C ILE A 51 -5.30 -32.30 -8.60
N MET A 52 -5.96 -32.18 -9.75
CA MET A 52 -5.54 -32.93 -10.94
C MET A 52 -4.39 -32.17 -11.60
N ALA A 53 -3.37 -32.90 -12.04
CA ALA A 53 -2.26 -32.31 -12.79
C ALA A 53 -2.54 -32.44 -14.30
N VAL A 54 -2.39 -31.35 -15.05
CA VAL A 54 -2.55 -31.32 -16.52
C VAL A 54 -1.26 -30.75 -17.15
N PRO A 55 -0.18 -31.54 -17.22
CA PRO A 55 1.16 -31.01 -17.51
C PRO A 55 1.31 -30.28 -18.84
N ALA A 56 0.53 -30.62 -19.87
CA ALA A 56 0.62 -29.92 -21.15
C ALA A 56 0.12 -28.46 -21.09
N HIS A 57 -0.67 -28.10 -20.07
CA HIS A 57 -1.42 -26.84 -20.01
C HIS A 57 -1.37 -26.13 -18.64
N ASP A 58 -0.49 -26.57 -17.72
CA ASP A 58 -0.10 -25.84 -16.50
C ASP A 58 1.41 -25.95 -16.32
N SER A 59 2.09 -24.81 -16.28
CA SER A 59 3.56 -24.72 -16.16
C SER A 59 4.16 -25.38 -14.91
N ARG A 60 3.43 -25.43 -13.78
CA ARG A 60 3.91 -26.11 -12.56
C ARG A 60 3.78 -27.61 -12.70
N ASP A 61 2.67 -28.08 -13.27
CA ASP A 61 2.45 -29.50 -13.55
C ASP A 61 3.45 -30.00 -14.60
N TYR A 62 3.78 -29.18 -15.60
CA TYR A 62 4.82 -29.46 -16.60
C TYR A 62 6.20 -29.64 -15.98
N ALA A 63 6.62 -28.69 -15.14
CA ALA A 63 7.90 -28.78 -14.44
C ALA A 63 7.95 -30.02 -13.53
N PHE A 64 6.85 -30.33 -12.84
CA PHE A 64 6.74 -31.54 -12.02
C PHE A 64 6.84 -32.82 -12.86
N ALA A 65 6.09 -32.90 -13.95
CA ALA A 65 6.07 -34.04 -14.84
C ALA A 65 7.43 -34.27 -15.52
N LYS A 66 8.11 -33.21 -15.99
CA LYS A 66 9.47 -33.31 -16.54
C LYS A 66 10.47 -33.79 -15.49
N HIS A 67 10.40 -33.28 -14.26
CA HIS A 67 11.32 -33.65 -13.18
C HIS A 67 11.19 -35.13 -12.78
N PHE A 68 9.96 -35.64 -12.71
CA PHE A 68 9.68 -37.03 -12.32
C PHE A 68 9.44 -37.98 -13.51
N ASN A 69 9.69 -37.51 -14.74
CA ASN A 69 9.49 -38.26 -15.99
C ASN A 69 8.08 -38.87 -16.11
N LEU A 70 7.05 -38.07 -15.85
CA LEU A 70 5.63 -38.43 -15.98
C LEU A 70 5.10 -38.09 -17.38
N SER A 71 4.00 -38.74 -17.76
CA SER A 71 3.31 -38.51 -19.03
C SER A 71 2.85 -37.06 -19.18
N ILE A 72 3.06 -36.49 -20.37
CA ILE A 72 2.57 -35.17 -20.76
C ILE A 72 1.74 -35.36 -22.04
N VAL A 73 0.43 -35.18 -21.94
CA VAL A 73 -0.51 -35.41 -23.05
C VAL A 73 -1.08 -34.06 -23.52
N PRO A 74 -0.81 -33.65 -24.77
CA PRO A 74 -1.38 -32.43 -25.33
C PRO A 74 -2.88 -32.60 -25.60
N LEU A 75 -3.66 -31.59 -25.22
CA LEU A 75 -5.12 -31.58 -25.38
C LEU A 75 -5.60 -30.55 -26.41
N ILE A 76 -4.71 -29.71 -26.96
CA ILE A 76 -5.05 -28.67 -27.93
C ILE A 76 -4.39 -28.98 -29.27
N GLU A 77 -5.16 -28.87 -30.36
CA GLU A 77 -4.64 -29.09 -31.71
C GLU A 77 -3.48 -28.13 -32.04
N GLY A 78 -2.37 -28.70 -32.52
CA GLY A 78 -1.21 -27.94 -32.96
C GLY A 78 -0.35 -27.33 -31.84
N CYS A 79 -0.58 -27.66 -30.57
CA CYS A 79 0.28 -27.15 -29.50
C CYS A 79 1.64 -27.87 -29.47
N ASP A 80 2.71 -27.07 -29.34
CA ASP A 80 4.06 -27.57 -29.07
C ASP A 80 4.33 -27.51 -27.57
N ILE A 81 4.70 -28.66 -26.99
CA ILE A 81 4.99 -28.85 -25.56
C ILE A 81 6.40 -29.43 -25.35
N SER A 82 7.29 -29.25 -26.33
CA SER A 82 8.64 -29.80 -26.30
C SER A 82 9.51 -29.14 -25.24
N GLU A 83 9.45 -27.81 -25.16
CA GLU A 83 10.24 -26.97 -24.26
C GLU A 83 9.45 -26.50 -23.02
N GLU A 84 8.21 -26.05 -23.19
CA GLU A 84 7.36 -25.50 -22.12
C GLU A 84 5.90 -25.97 -22.21
N SER A 85 5.08 -25.63 -21.19
CA SER A 85 3.64 -25.88 -21.24
C SER A 85 2.94 -24.86 -22.15
N PHE A 86 1.82 -25.29 -22.74
CA PHE A 86 0.97 -24.42 -23.53
C PHE A 86 -0.28 -24.03 -22.72
N ASP A 87 -0.16 -22.97 -21.92
CA ASP A 87 -1.20 -22.50 -20.97
C ASP A 87 -2.33 -21.71 -21.68
N ALA A 88 -2.85 -22.23 -22.80
CA ALA A 88 -3.86 -21.55 -23.59
C ALA A 88 -5.28 -21.74 -23.04
N LYS A 89 -6.05 -20.65 -23.02
CA LYS A 89 -7.48 -20.63 -22.67
C LYS A 89 -8.40 -20.72 -23.89
N GLU A 90 -7.82 -20.91 -25.06
CA GLU A 90 -8.49 -20.95 -26.37
C GLU A 90 -7.80 -22.00 -27.25
N GLY A 91 -8.52 -22.52 -28.25
CA GLY A 91 -8.06 -23.62 -29.10
C GLY A 91 -9.14 -24.68 -29.30
N ILE A 92 -8.83 -25.70 -30.10
CA ILE A 92 -9.70 -26.85 -30.39
C ILE A 92 -9.18 -28.07 -29.64
N LEU A 93 -10.06 -28.78 -28.95
CA LEU A 93 -9.72 -29.94 -28.13
C LEU A 93 -9.40 -31.18 -28.98
N MET A 94 -8.33 -31.89 -28.61
CA MET A 94 -7.96 -33.22 -29.07
C MET A 94 -7.65 -34.13 -27.87
N ASN A 95 -7.48 -35.44 -28.11
CA ASN A 95 -7.19 -36.43 -27.05
C ASN A 95 -8.15 -36.42 -25.85
N SER A 96 -9.38 -35.95 -26.05
CA SER A 96 -10.36 -35.66 -24.99
C SER A 96 -11.72 -36.36 -25.23
N GLY A 97 -11.73 -37.44 -26.02
CA GLY A 97 -12.91 -38.27 -26.26
C GLY A 97 -14.10 -37.50 -26.84
N PHE A 98 -15.22 -37.46 -26.11
CA PHE A 98 -16.47 -36.78 -26.51
C PHE A 98 -16.38 -35.25 -26.60
N LEU A 99 -15.24 -34.67 -26.19
CA LEU A 99 -14.93 -33.25 -26.27
C LEU A 99 -14.07 -32.90 -27.51
N ASN A 100 -13.58 -33.90 -28.26
CA ASN A 100 -12.75 -33.67 -29.44
C ASN A 100 -13.47 -32.79 -30.48
N GLY A 101 -12.73 -31.86 -31.09
CA GLY A 101 -13.22 -30.94 -32.11
C GLY A 101 -13.99 -29.73 -31.56
N LEU A 102 -14.20 -29.64 -30.24
CA LEU A 102 -14.86 -28.48 -29.63
C LEU A 102 -13.86 -27.38 -29.27
N PRO A 103 -14.26 -26.10 -29.38
CA PRO A 103 -13.51 -25.00 -28.76
C PRO A 103 -13.45 -25.11 -27.23
N VAL A 104 -12.35 -24.68 -26.61
CA VAL A 104 -12.15 -24.75 -25.14
C VAL A 104 -13.34 -24.21 -24.33
N LYS A 105 -13.91 -23.06 -24.72
CA LYS A 105 -15.04 -22.44 -23.99
C LYS A 105 -16.28 -23.34 -24.00
N GLU A 106 -16.57 -23.98 -25.12
CA GLU A 106 -17.71 -24.90 -25.26
C GLU A 106 -17.43 -26.24 -24.57
N ALA A 107 -16.19 -26.74 -24.69
CA ALA A 107 -15.75 -27.98 -24.06
C ALA A 107 -15.83 -27.91 -22.54
N ILE A 108 -15.49 -26.77 -21.91
CA ILE A 108 -15.62 -26.59 -20.45
C ILE A 108 -17.08 -26.75 -20.00
N VAL A 109 -18.03 -26.13 -20.71
CA VAL A 109 -19.46 -26.22 -20.37
C VAL A 109 -19.94 -27.67 -20.49
N LYS A 110 -19.67 -28.32 -21.62
CA LYS A 110 -20.08 -29.70 -21.89
C LYS A 110 -19.43 -30.70 -20.92
N ALA A 111 -18.17 -30.47 -20.54
CA ALA A 111 -17.49 -31.31 -19.56
C ALA A 111 -18.13 -31.21 -18.17
N ILE A 112 -18.51 -30.00 -17.73
CA ILE A 112 -19.19 -29.82 -16.44
C ILE A 112 -20.57 -30.48 -16.45
N GLU A 113 -21.33 -30.34 -17.53
CA GLU A 113 -22.63 -31.01 -17.70
C GLU A 113 -22.49 -32.53 -17.61
N GLU A 114 -21.53 -33.12 -18.33
CA GLU A 114 -21.32 -34.57 -18.29
C GLU A 114 -20.87 -35.07 -16.90
N VAL A 115 -20.06 -34.28 -16.16
CA VAL A 115 -19.70 -34.59 -14.77
C VAL A 115 -20.94 -34.65 -13.87
N GLU A 116 -21.86 -33.71 -14.04
CA GLU A 116 -23.10 -33.62 -13.25
C GLU A 116 -24.09 -34.73 -13.63
N ASP A 117 -24.28 -34.98 -14.93
CA ASP A 117 -25.19 -36.02 -15.45
C ASP A 117 -24.79 -37.43 -15.01
N ARG A 118 -23.48 -37.70 -14.90
CA ARG A 118 -22.94 -38.98 -14.41
C ARG A 118 -22.77 -39.04 -12.90
N ASN A 119 -23.13 -37.97 -12.19
CA ASN A 119 -22.96 -37.85 -10.74
C ASN A 119 -21.51 -38.09 -10.27
N LEU A 120 -20.54 -37.59 -11.05
CA LEU A 120 -19.09 -37.71 -10.78
C LEU A 120 -18.55 -36.52 -9.99
N GLY A 121 -19.34 -35.44 -9.88
CA GLY A 121 -19.00 -34.21 -9.20
C GLY A 121 -20.10 -33.16 -9.35
N PHE A 122 -19.82 -31.94 -8.93
CA PHE A 122 -20.76 -30.81 -9.01
C PHE A 122 -20.03 -29.51 -9.34
N ARG A 123 -20.71 -28.57 -10.00
CA ARG A 123 -20.18 -27.24 -10.26
C ARG A 123 -19.94 -26.47 -8.97
N LYS A 124 -18.75 -25.89 -8.84
CA LYS A 124 -18.38 -25.07 -7.68
C LYS A 124 -17.72 -23.78 -8.12
N VAL A 125 -18.27 -22.65 -7.65
CA VAL A 125 -17.59 -21.35 -7.74
C VAL A 125 -16.56 -21.28 -6.62
N ASN A 126 -15.31 -20.98 -6.97
CA ASN A 126 -14.22 -20.83 -6.01
C ASN A 126 -13.69 -19.40 -6.07
N PHE A 127 -13.33 -18.86 -4.90
CA PHE A 127 -12.71 -17.54 -4.79
C PHE A 127 -11.25 -17.71 -4.38
N ARG A 128 -10.39 -16.85 -4.92
CA ARG A 128 -9.00 -16.74 -4.44
C ARG A 128 -8.93 -16.05 -3.07
N LEU A 129 -9.94 -15.25 -2.74
CA LEU A 129 -10.08 -14.61 -1.43
C LEU A 129 -10.20 -15.68 -0.34
N ARG A 130 -9.48 -15.47 0.76
CA ARG A 130 -9.54 -16.31 1.96
C ARG A 130 -10.17 -15.54 3.10
N ASP A 131 -10.67 -16.27 4.09
CA ASP A 131 -11.16 -15.65 5.32
C ASP A 131 -10.07 -14.84 6.01
N ALA A 132 -10.49 -13.70 6.57
CA ALA A 132 -9.58 -12.78 7.23
C ALA A 132 -9.13 -13.37 8.57
N ILE A 133 -7.83 -13.65 8.72
CA ILE A 133 -7.26 -14.05 10.01
C ILE A 133 -7.34 -12.86 10.96
N PHE A 134 -8.27 -12.95 11.92
CA PHE A 134 -8.64 -11.84 12.80
C PHE A 134 -7.96 -11.88 14.17
N SER A 135 -7.23 -12.92 14.54
CA SER A 135 -6.54 -12.97 15.84
C SER A 135 -5.07 -12.55 15.74
N ARG A 136 -4.54 -11.85 16.74
CA ARG A 136 -3.13 -11.48 16.86
C ARG A 136 -2.59 -11.90 18.22
N GLN A 137 -1.45 -12.59 18.22
CA GLN A 137 -0.73 -12.94 19.45
C GLN A 137 0.20 -11.76 19.84
N ARG A 138 -0.41 -10.61 20.07
CA ARG A 138 0.23 -9.33 20.41
C ARG A 138 -0.50 -8.69 21.57
N TYR A 139 0.23 -7.85 22.32
CA TYR A 139 -0.35 -7.12 23.45
C TYR A 139 -1.20 -5.94 22.98
N TRP A 140 -0.67 -5.10 22.08
CA TRP A 140 -1.31 -3.83 21.71
C TRP A 140 -2.40 -4.01 20.65
N GLY A 141 -3.62 -4.29 21.13
CA GLY A 141 -4.83 -4.41 20.33
C GLY A 141 -6.04 -4.61 21.24
N GLU A 142 -7.24 -4.50 20.68
CA GLU A 142 -8.50 -4.67 21.41
C GLU A 142 -8.66 -6.13 21.88
N PRO A 143 -8.98 -6.40 23.16
CA PRO A 143 -9.30 -7.73 23.63
C PRO A 143 -10.55 -8.30 22.93
N PHE A 144 -10.54 -9.59 22.62
CA PHE A 144 -11.77 -10.26 22.21
C PHE A 144 -12.69 -10.41 23.42
N PRO A 145 -13.98 -10.06 23.32
CA PRO A 145 -14.96 -10.31 24.36
C PRO A 145 -15.40 -11.79 24.34
N VAL A 146 -14.43 -12.70 24.41
CA VAL A 146 -14.61 -14.15 24.32
C VAL A 146 -13.96 -14.81 25.53
N TYR A 147 -14.65 -15.75 26.15
CA TYR A 147 -14.14 -16.60 27.23
C TYR A 147 -14.36 -18.08 26.90
N TYR A 148 -13.65 -18.96 27.60
CA TYR A 148 -13.72 -20.40 27.38
C TYR A 148 -14.26 -21.12 28.61
N LYS A 149 -15.38 -21.82 28.45
CA LYS A 149 -15.98 -22.68 29.47
C LYS A 149 -15.94 -24.13 28.99
N ASP A 150 -15.25 -24.98 29.75
CA ASP A 150 -15.03 -26.40 29.42
C ASP A 150 -14.42 -26.59 28.01
N GLY A 151 -13.55 -25.67 27.60
CA GLY A 151 -12.90 -25.66 26.29
C GLY A 151 -13.74 -25.09 25.14
N MET A 152 -15.00 -24.72 25.39
CA MET A 152 -15.90 -24.13 24.39
C MET A 152 -15.91 -22.59 24.48
N PRO A 153 -15.86 -21.87 23.34
CA PRO A 153 -15.87 -20.41 23.33
C PRO A 153 -17.30 -19.85 23.53
N TYR A 154 -17.39 -18.78 24.31
CA TYR A 154 -18.61 -17.99 24.56
C TYR A 154 -18.28 -16.51 24.50
N THR A 155 -19.25 -15.67 24.17
CA THR A 155 -19.10 -14.21 24.16
C THR A 155 -19.52 -13.60 25.50
N LEU A 156 -18.86 -12.53 25.92
CA LEU A 156 -19.35 -11.70 27.04
C LEU A 156 -20.66 -11.02 26.67
N ASP A 157 -21.48 -10.71 27.68
CA ASP A 157 -22.70 -9.92 27.49
C ASP A 157 -22.35 -8.47 27.15
N GLU A 158 -23.19 -7.80 26.35
CA GLU A 158 -22.94 -6.40 25.95
C GLU A 158 -22.78 -5.44 27.14
N GLY A 159 -23.48 -5.70 28.24
CA GLY A 159 -23.38 -4.92 29.48
C GLY A 159 -22.06 -5.08 30.24
N GLU A 160 -21.23 -6.06 29.87
CA GLU A 160 -19.88 -6.24 30.41
C GLU A 160 -18.80 -5.56 29.56
N LEU A 161 -19.19 -4.93 28.45
CA LEU A 161 -18.28 -4.18 27.59
C LEU A 161 -18.07 -2.74 28.12
N PRO A 162 -16.90 -2.13 27.86
CA PRO A 162 -15.75 -2.70 27.15
C PRO A 162 -14.94 -3.67 28.03
N LEU A 163 -14.39 -4.72 27.41
CA LEU A 163 -13.32 -5.52 28.03
C LEU A 163 -12.00 -4.75 27.91
N GLU A 164 -11.57 -4.12 29.00
CA GLU A 164 -10.36 -3.30 29.02
C GLU A 164 -9.08 -4.14 28.86
N LEU A 165 -8.12 -3.61 28.11
CA LEU A 165 -6.80 -4.24 27.94
C LEU A 165 -6.05 -4.20 29.30
N PRO A 166 -5.67 -5.34 29.88
CA PRO A 166 -5.09 -5.39 31.22
C PRO A 166 -3.60 -5.03 31.18
N GLU A 167 -3.07 -4.51 32.29
CA GLU A 167 -1.62 -4.35 32.43
C GLU A 167 -0.89 -5.71 32.52
N VAL A 168 0.28 -5.79 31.90
CA VAL A 168 1.16 -6.97 31.91
C VAL A 168 2.59 -6.58 32.29
N ASP A 169 3.35 -7.53 32.82
CA ASP A 169 4.76 -7.30 33.20
C ASP A 169 5.69 -7.13 32.00
N LYS A 170 5.37 -7.79 30.86
CA LYS A 170 6.14 -7.77 29.62
C LYS A 170 5.23 -7.91 28.40
N TYR A 171 5.60 -7.28 27.29
CA TYR A 171 4.85 -7.32 26.02
C TYR A 171 5.23 -8.48 25.09
N LEU A 172 6.08 -9.39 25.56
CA LEU A 172 6.54 -10.56 24.82
C LEU A 172 5.69 -11.78 25.19
N PRO A 173 5.65 -12.83 24.34
CA PRO A 173 5.05 -14.11 24.71
C PRO A 173 5.51 -14.63 26.08
N THR A 174 4.68 -15.47 26.71
CA THR A 174 5.06 -16.17 27.95
C THR A 174 6.19 -17.17 27.67
N GLU A 175 6.80 -17.73 28.72
CA GLU A 175 7.81 -18.78 28.59
C GLU A 175 7.25 -20.08 28.00
N SER A 176 5.96 -20.34 28.21
CA SER A 176 5.18 -21.43 27.60
C SER A 176 4.81 -21.17 26.13
N GLY A 177 5.08 -19.97 25.61
CA GLY A 177 4.79 -19.59 24.22
C GLY A 177 3.39 -19.02 23.98
N GLU A 178 2.65 -18.71 25.04
CA GLU A 178 1.32 -18.10 24.95
C GLU A 178 1.42 -16.61 24.59
N PRO A 179 0.32 -16.01 24.08
CA PRO A 179 0.28 -14.58 23.77
C PRO A 179 0.60 -13.71 25.01
N PRO A 180 1.00 -12.43 24.81
CA PRO A 180 1.34 -11.54 25.92
C PRO A 180 0.25 -11.38 26.99
N LEU A 181 -1.04 -11.49 26.64
CA LEU A 181 -2.14 -11.43 27.63
C LEU A 181 -2.15 -12.62 28.59
N GLY A 182 -1.47 -13.73 28.29
CA GLY A 182 -1.25 -14.82 29.26
C GLY A 182 -0.44 -14.39 30.50
N ARG A 183 0.17 -13.21 30.48
CA ARG A 183 0.87 -12.60 31.62
C ARG A 183 -0.04 -11.78 32.53
N ALA A 184 -1.26 -11.48 32.10
CA ALA A 184 -2.18 -10.64 32.84
C ALA A 184 -2.65 -11.34 34.12
N ARG A 185 -2.71 -10.58 35.22
CA ARG A 185 -3.21 -11.11 36.50
C ARG A 185 -4.73 -11.13 36.48
N ASN A 186 -5.32 -12.25 36.91
CA ASN A 186 -6.78 -12.43 36.98
C ASN A 186 -7.50 -12.20 35.65
N TRP A 187 -6.90 -12.61 34.52
CA TRP A 187 -7.51 -12.51 33.19
C TRP A 187 -8.57 -13.59 32.95
N GLN A 188 -9.71 -13.41 33.60
CA GLN A 188 -10.83 -14.33 33.63
C GLN A 188 -12.16 -13.59 33.85
N THR A 189 -13.28 -14.22 33.52
CA THR A 189 -14.62 -13.70 33.84
C THR A 189 -14.86 -13.67 35.35
N ARG A 190 -15.96 -13.02 35.79
CA ARG A 190 -16.39 -13.02 37.21
C ARG A 190 -16.61 -14.43 37.77
N GLU A 191 -16.96 -15.37 36.91
CA GLU A 191 -17.24 -16.78 37.23
C GLU A 191 -15.96 -17.64 37.24
N GLY A 192 -14.81 -17.06 36.89
CA GLY A 192 -13.51 -17.74 36.87
C GLY A 192 -13.18 -18.44 35.56
N TYR A 193 -13.90 -18.16 34.47
CA TYR A 193 -13.57 -18.74 33.16
C TYR A 193 -12.46 -17.95 32.46
N PRO A 194 -11.46 -18.61 31.84
CA PRO A 194 -10.36 -17.93 31.15
C PRO A 194 -10.84 -17.12 29.94
N LEU A 195 -10.32 -15.91 29.79
CA LEU A 195 -10.56 -15.03 28.64
C LEU A 195 -9.60 -15.32 27.48
N GLU A 196 -9.99 -14.97 26.26
CA GLU A 196 -9.13 -15.03 25.07
C GLU A 196 -7.83 -14.24 25.28
N LEU A 197 -6.71 -14.83 24.84
CA LEU A 197 -5.36 -14.26 25.03
C LEU A 197 -4.87 -13.49 23.80
N SER A 198 -5.50 -13.71 22.65
CA SER A 198 -5.25 -12.94 21.44
C SER A 198 -5.95 -11.58 21.50
N THR A 199 -5.45 -10.64 20.71
CA THR A 199 -6.08 -9.34 20.47
C THR A 199 -6.51 -9.21 19.02
N MET A 200 -7.40 -8.26 18.75
CA MET A 200 -7.81 -7.93 17.40
C MET A 200 -6.68 -7.20 16.65
N PRO A 201 -6.60 -7.30 15.31
CA PRO A 201 -5.64 -6.59 14.49
C PRO A 201 -6.03 -5.12 14.37
N GLY A 202 -5.05 -4.25 14.08
CA GLY A 202 -5.34 -2.82 13.86
C GLY A 202 -6.34 -2.51 12.73
N PHE A 203 -6.61 -3.46 11.82
CA PHE A 203 -7.67 -3.28 10.83
C PHE A 203 -9.09 -3.46 11.39
N ALA A 204 -9.26 -3.99 12.60
CA ALA A 204 -10.55 -4.05 13.28
C ALA A 204 -11.10 -2.62 13.50
N GLY A 205 -10.32 -1.75 14.13
CA GLY A 205 -10.69 -0.35 14.31
C GLY A 205 -10.79 0.43 12.99
N SER A 206 -9.84 0.25 12.07
CA SER A 206 -9.82 1.02 10.82
C SER A 206 -10.86 0.60 9.79
N SER A 207 -11.66 -0.46 10.01
CA SER A 207 -12.69 -0.88 9.05
C SER A 207 -14.03 -0.16 9.19
N ALA A 208 -14.25 0.58 10.28
CA ALA A 208 -15.53 1.29 10.54
C ALA A 208 -15.35 2.71 11.12
N TYR A 209 -14.11 3.19 11.25
CA TYR A 209 -13.81 4.50 11.86
C TYR A 209 -14.50 5.70 11.19
N TYR A 210 -14.77 5.64 9.87
CA TYR A 210 -15.48 6.69 9.15
C TYR A 210 -16.93 6.87 9.62
N LEU A 211 -17.59 5.79 10.07
CA LEU A 211 -18.90 5.88 10.73
C LEU A 211 -18.75 6.52 12.11
N ARG A 212 -17.70 6.15 12.86
CA ARG A 212 -17.47 6.71 14.18
C ARG A 212 -17.19 8.22 14.14
N TYR A 213 -16.56 8.73 13.09
CA TYR A 213 -16.37 10.17 12.91
C TYR A 213 -17.67 10.95 12.73
N MET A 214 -18.75 10.32 12.28
CA MET A 214 -20.07 10.96 12.19
C MET A 214 -20.65 11.27 13.57
N ASP A 215 -20.32 10.46 14.58
CA ASP A 215 -20.85 10.58 15.95
C ASP A 215 -19.83 10.11 17.02
N PRO A 216 -18.70 10.82 17.19
CA PRO A 216 -17.53 10.31 17.91
C PRO A 216 -17.72 10.23 19.44
N ARG A 217 -18.74 10.90 19.97
CA ARG A 217 -19.01 11.00 21.42
C ARG A 217 -20.17 10.12 21.88
N ASN A 218 -20.76 9.33 20.98
CA ASN A 218 -21.87 8.45 21.32
C ASN A 218 -21.39 7.25 22.15
N SER A 219 -21.88 7.12 23.38
CA SER A 219 -21.52 6.03 24.28
C SER A 219 -22.46 4.82 24.21
N GLN A 220 -23.50 4.88 23.36
CA GLN A 220 -24.56 3.87 23.28
C GLN A 220 -24.55 3.08 21.96
N ALA A 221 -23.91 3.63 20.91
CA ALA A 221 -23.83 3.00 19.61
C ALA A 221 -22.55 3.43 18.86
N LEU A 222 -22.22 2.69 17.80
CA LEU A 222 -21.13 3.06 16.88
C LEU A 222 -21.40 4.42 16.23
N VAL A 223 -22.63 4.63 15.75
CA VAL A 223 -23.12 5.87 15.13
C VAL A 223 -24.65 5.97 15.33
N SER A 224 -25.17 7.17 15.59
CA SER A 224 -26.63 7.41 15.66
C SER A 224 -27.29 7.37 14.27
N LYS A 225 -28.59 7.07 14.23
CA LYS A 225 -29.36 7.04 12.97
C LYS A 225 -29.42 8.41 12.31
N GLU A 226 -29.49 9.47 13.12
CA GLU A 226 -29.55 10.86 12.68
C GLU A 226 -28.23 11.26 12.00
N ALA A 227 -27.09 11.02 12.65
CA ALA A 227 -25.77 11.33 12.11
C ALA A 227 -25.47 10.51 10.85
N ASN A 228 -25.79 9.21 10.88
CA ASN A 228 -25.61 8.33 9.73
C ASN A 228 -26.50 8.75 8.54
N SER A 229 -27.76 9.13 8.77
CA SER A 229 -28.65 9.59 7.69
C SER A 229 -28.22 10.94 7.10
N TYR A 230 -27.59 11.80 7.90
CA TYR A 230 -27.07 13.09 7.46
C TYR A 230 -25.79 12.92 6.61
N TRP A 231 -24.79 12.20 7.12
CA TRP A 231 -23.49 12.05 6.44
C TRP A 231 -23.48 10.96 5.38
N ARG A 232 -24.21 9.86 5.59
CA ARG A 232 -24.41 8.70 4.71
C ARG A 232 -23.16 7.89 4.37
N SER A 233 -22.22 8.51 3.67
CA SER A 233 -21.00 7.89 3.14
C SER A 233 -19.92 8.94 2.96
N VAL A 234 -18.67 8.52 2.83
CA VAL A 234 -17.58 9.44 2.46
C VAL A 234 -17.69 9.78 0.98
N ASP A 235 -17.85 11.06 0.62
CA ASP A 235 -17.91 11.49 -0.78
C ASP A 235 -16.57 11.30 -1.50
N LEU A 236 -15.46 11.63 -0.85
CA LEU A 236 -14.11 11.49 -1.37
C LEU A 236 -13.17 10.88 -0.33
N TYR A 237 -12.63 9.71 -0.66
CA TYR A 237 -11.59 9.05 0.11
C TYR A 237 -10.24 9.19 -0.59
N ILE A 238 -9.25 9.74 0.10
CA ILE A 238 -7.86 9.87 -0.39
C ILE A 238 -6.97 8.98 0.46
N GLY A 239 -6.30 7.99 -0.15
CA GLY A 239 -5.39 7.09 0.55
C GLY A 239 -4.43 6.37 -0.38
N GLY A 240 -3.24 6.02 0.09
CA GLY A 240 -2.21 5.42 -0.77
C GLY A 240 -2.63 4.07 -1.36
N THR A 241 -2.04 3.72 -2.52
CA THR A 241 -2.35 2.47 -3.25
C THR A 241 -2.02 1.20 -2.43
N GLU A 242 -1.16 1.30 -1.43
CA GLU A 242 -0.81 0.22 -0.50
C GLU A 242 -2.02 -0.35 0.26
N HIS A 243 -3.12 0.41 0.35
CA HIS A 243 -4.33 0.01 1.07
C HIS A 243 -5.38 -0.69 0.20
N ALA A 244 -5.15 -0.81 -1.12
CA ALA A 244 -6.11 -1.36 -2.08
C ALA A 244 -6.54 -2.80 -1.78
N THR A 245 -5.61 -3.69 -1.44
CA THR A 245 -5.89 -5.12 -1.19
C THR A 245 -6.06 -5.47 0.29
N GLY A 246 -6.01 -4.47 1.18
CA GLY A 246 -6.14 -4.65 2.62
C GLY A 246 -7.29 -3.81 3.17
N HIS A 247 -6.96 -2.66 3.74
CA HIS A 247 -7.91 -1.78 4.44
C HIS A 247 -9.17 -1.45 3.62
N LEU A 248 -9.06 -1.20 2.32
CA LEU A 248 -10.23 -0.89 1.49
C LEU A 248 -11.18 -2.09 1.32
N ILE A 249 -10.65 -3.31 1.21
CA ILE A 249 -11.47 -4.53 1.18
C ILE A 249 -12.15 -4.74 2.52
N TYR A 250 -11.41 -4.62 3.63
CA TYR A 250 -11.97 -4.81 4.97
C TYR A 250 -13.03 -3.76 5.31
N SER A 251 -12.82 -2.50 4.96
CA SER A 251 -13.80 -1.43 5.17
C SER A 251 -15.10 -1.69 4.42
N ARG A 252 -15.01 -2.19 3.18
CA ARG A 252 -16.20 -2.57 2.40
C ARG A 252 -16.91 -3.79 2.99
N PHE A 253 -16.16 -4.81 3.40
CA PHE A 253 -16.72 -5.99 4.05
C PHE A 253 -17.48 -5.60 5.33
N TRP A 254 -16.84 -4.85 6.22
CA TRP A 254 -17.46 -4.39 7.47
C TRP A 254 -18.64 -3.45 7.21
N ASN A 255 -18.56 -2.55 6.23
CA ASN A 255 -19.70 -1.70 5.87
C ASN A 255 -20.91 -2.53 5.42
N LYS A 256 -20.69 -3.55 4.59
CA LYS A 256 -21.78 -4.43 4.12
C LYS A 256 -22.40 -5.21 5.26
N PHE A 257 -21.59 -5.76 6.15
CA PHE A 257 -22.06 -6.39 7.37
C PHE A 257 -22.89 -5.41 8.24
N LEU A 258 -22.41 -4.19 8.45
CA LEU A 258 -23.11 -3.17 9.22
C LEU A 258 -24.37 -2.64 8.50
N PHE A 259 -24.40 -2.63 7.17
CA PHE A 259 -25.56 -2.29 6.36
C PHE A 259 -26.64 -3.37 6.50
N ASP A 260 -26.26 -4.65 6.44
CA ASP A 260 -27.18 -5.77 6.63
C ASP A 260 -27.79 -5.75 8.05
N LEU A 261 -27.07 -5.25 9.05
CA LEU A 261 -27.56 -5.01 10.41
C LEU A 261 -28.38 -3.70 10.57
N GLY A 262 -28.48 -2.88 9.52
CA GLY A 262 -29.15 -1.57 9.56
C GLY A 262 -28.41 -0.49 10.35
N VAL A 263 -27.13 -0.69 10.65
CA VAL A 263 -26.27 0.31 11.32
C VAL A 263 -25.75 1.34 10.31
N SER A 264 -25.28 0.91 9.14
CA SER A 264 -24.92 1.80 8.02
C SER A 264 -26.12 2.00 7.09
N CYS A 265 -26.33 3.20 6.56
CA CYS A 265 -27.46 3.48 5.66
C CYS A 265 -27.09 3.38 4.16
N GLU A 266 -25.81 3.12 3.86
CA GLU A 266 -25.28 2.98 2.51
C GLU A 266 -24.52 1.66 2.38
N GLN A 267 -24.65 1.01 1.22
CA GLN A 267 -24.03 -0.32 1.00
C GLN A 267 -22.52 -0.25 0.73
N GLU A 268 -22.01 0.91 0.31
CA GLU A 268 -20.60 1.18 0.08
C GLU A 268 -20.16 2.42 0.88
N PRO A 269 -19.01 2.37 1.58
CA PRO A 269 -18.61 3.45 2.48
C PRO A 269 -17.98 4.67 1.79
N PHE A 270 -17.47 4.49 0.56
CA PHE A 270 -16.71 5.51 -0.17
C PHE A 270 -17.28 5.69 -1.58
N ARG A 271 -17.72 6.90 -1.95
CA ARG A 271 -18.29 7.19 -3.28
C ARG A 271 -17.23 7.38 -4.35
N LYS A 272 -16.20 8.18 -4.04
CA LYS A 272 -15.04 8.39 -4.89
C LYS A 272 -13.78 8.02 -4.11
N LEU A 273 -12.93 7.23 -4.73
CA LEU A 273 -11.62 6.87 -4.21
C LEU A 273 -10.55 7.49 -5.11
N VAL A 274 -9.59 8.18 -4.51
CA VAL A 274 -8.38 8.66 -5.18
C VAL A 274 -7.19 8.08 -4.45
N ASN A 275 -6.34 7.37 -5.19
CA ASN A 275 -5.11 6.85 -4.62
C ASN A 275 -3.96 7.81 -4.93
N GLN A 276 -3.49 8.55 -3.92
CA GLN A 276 -2.32 9.40 -4.11
C GLN A 276 -1.07 8.55 -4.35
N GLY A 277 -0.18 9.06 -5.20
CA GLY A 277 1.13 8.47 -5.39
C GLY A 277 2.05 8.73 -4.20
N MET A 278 3.11 7.93 -4.09
CA MET A 278 4.04 8.04 -2.98
C MET A 278 5.01 9.21 -3.20
N ILE A 279 5.33 9.94 -2.12
CA ILE A 279 6.49 10.82 -2.11
C ILE A 279 7.73 9.96 -1.80
N GLN A 280 8.66 9.92 -2.75
CA GLN A 280 9.89 9.14 -2.67
C GLN A 280 11.02 10.01 -2.10
N GLY A 281 11.96 9.39 -1.40
CA GLY A 281 13.14 10.09 -0.90
C GLY A 281 14.19 10.22 -1.99
N ARG A 282 14.78 11.40 -2.14
CA ARG A 282 16.04 11.54 -2.87
C ARG A 282 17.16 11.17 -1.90
N SER A 283 17.83 10.05 -2.13
CA SER A 283 19.04 9.70 -1.38
C SER A 283 20.24 10.40 -2.01
N ASN A 284 21.12 10.95 -1.18
CA ASN A 284 22.40 11.50 -1.63
C ASN A 284 23.55 10.57 -1.22
N PHE A 285 24.60 10.57 -2.04
CA PHE A 285 25.78 9.74 -1.85
C PHE A 285 27.04 10.58 -1.81
N VAL A 286 27.92 10.21 -0.89
CA VAL A 286 29.34 10.55 -0.93
C VAL A 286 30.13 9.31 -1.31
N TYR A 287 31.24 9.48 -2.03
CA TYR A 287 32.06 8.38 -2.54
C TYR A 287 33.38 8.32 -1.78
N ARG A 288 33.51 7.34 -0.88
CA ARG A 288 34.74 7.11 -0.13
C ARG A 288 35.70 6.27 -0.94
N ILE A 289 36.94 6.71 -1.11
CA ILE A 289 38.00 5.89 -1.69
C ILE A 289 38.25 4.71 -0.75
N LYS A 290 38.30 3.48 -1.26
CA LYS A 290 38.45 2.29 -0.41
C LYS A 290 39.70 2.39 0.47
N GLU A 291 39.56 1.95 1.72
CA GLU A 291 40.64 1.91 2.72
C GLU A 291 41.17 3.29 3.17
N THR A 292 40.53 4.39 2.77
CA THR A 292 40.91 5.75 3.20
C THR A 292 39.73 6.48 3.86
N ASN A 293 40.02 7.64 4.46
CA ASN A 293 39.00 8.61 4.89
C ASN A 293 38.92 9.81 3.93
N THR A 294 39.16 9.55 2.63
CA THR A 294 39.13 10.55 1.58
C THR A 294 37.92 10.32 0.70
N PHE A 295 37.15 11.38 0.47
CA PHE A 295 35.94 11.36 -0.34
C PHE A 295 36.18 12.09 -1.65
N VAL A 296 35.68 11.54 -2.75
CA VAL A 296 35.83 12.12 -4.08
C VAL A 296 34.47 12.52 -4.64
N SER A 297 34.40 13.70 -5.26
CA SER A 297 33.19 14.25 -5.85
C SER A 297 32.67 13.38 -7.02
N LEU A 298 31.36 13.44 -7.28
CA LEU A 298 30.63 12.55 -8.20
C LEU A 298 31.30 12.37 -9.56
N ASN A 299 31.69 13.46 -10.24
CA ASN A 299 32.20 13.40 -11.61
C ASN A 299 33.69 12.98 -11.68
N LEU A 300 34.36 12.89 -10.53
CA LEU A 300 35.74 12.43 -10.41
C LEU A 300 35.82 10.98 -9.92
N LYS A 301 34.71 10.39 -9.47
CA LYS A 301 34.70 9.08 -8.79
C LYS A 301 35.27 7.94 -9.63
N ASP A 302 35.10 7.97 -10.95
CA ASP A 302 35.51 6.88 -11.86
C ASP A 302 37.05 6.78 -12.02
N GLN A 303 37.79 7.75 -11.49
CA GLN A 303 39.25 7.74 -11.42
C GLN A 303 39.79 6.95 -10.20
N TYR A 304 38.89 6.49 -9.31
CA TYR A 304 39.23 5.85 -8.05
C TYR A 304 38.39 4.60 -7.81
N ASP A 305 38.88 3.69 -6.97
CA ASP A 305 38.05 2.60 -6.44
C ASP A 305 37.29 3.09 -5.21
N VAL A 306 35.98 3.28 -5.35
CA VAL A 306 35.13 3.95 -4.35
C VAL A 306 34.02 3.07 -3.82
N THR A 307 33.56 3.37 -2.60
CA THR A 307 32.32 2.85 -2.02
C THR A 307 31.34 4.00 -1.82
N PRO A 308 30.12 3.94 -2.39
CA PRO A 308 29.08 4.93 -2.13
C PRO A 308 28.56 4.79 -0.69
N ILE A 309 28.36 5.91 -0.02
CA ILE A 309 27.83 5.99 1.34
C ILE A 309 26.67 6.97 1.33
N HIS A 310 25.52 6.56 1.86
CA HIS A 310 24.38 7.44 2.07
C HIS A 310 24.75 8.57 3.03
N VAL A 311 24.37 9.79 2.67
CA VAL A 311 24.56 10.98 3.50
C VAL A 311 23.21 11.60 3.84
N ASP A 312 23.12 12.23 5.02
CA ASP A 312 21.93 12.96 5.44
C ASP A 312 21.56 14.04 4.42
N VAL A 313 20.35 13.96 3.89
CA VAL A 313 19.84 14.90 2.88
C VAL A 313 19.78 16.34 3.40
N ASN A 314 19.73 16.54 4.71
CA ASN A 314 19.68 17.87 5.32
C ASN A 314 21.02 18.61 5.28
N ILE A 315 22.13 17.92 5.00
CA ILE A 315 23.47 18.52 4.85
C ILE A 315 23.92 18.59 3.39
N VAL A 316 22.97 18.47 2.45
CA VAL A 316 23.21 18.59 1.01
C VAL A 316 22.25 19.63 0.42
N HIS A 317 22.78 20.63 -0.28
CA HIS A 317 22.00 21.71 -0.88
C HIS A 317 22.34 21.85 -2.37
N ASN A 318 21.34 21.73 -3.26
CA ASN A 318 21.55 21.73 -4.71
C ASN A 318 22.66 20.76 -5.15
N ASP A 319 22.64 19.53 -4.62
CA ASP A 319 23.65 18.48 -4.83
C ASP A 319 25.06 18.79 -4.31
N VAL A 320 25.24 19.90 -3.61
CA VAL A 320 26.51 20.27 -2.98
C VAL A 320 26.48 19.87 -1.50
N LEU A 321 27.47 19.07 -1.09
CA LEU A 321 27.64 18.67 0.30
C LEU A 321 28.14 19.84 1.16
N ASP A 322 27.53 20.04 2.33
CA ASP A 322 28.14 20.80 3.41
C ASP A 322 29.23 19.94 4.08
N VAL A 323 30.48 20.19 3.68
CA VAL A 323 31.65 19.44 4.11
C VAL A 323 31.90 19.57 5.62
N GLU A 324 31.61 20.72 6.21
CA GLU A 324 31.80 20.93 7.65
C GLU A 324 30.73 20.20 8.46
N ALA A 325 29.48 20.30 8.03
CA ALA A 325 28.39 19.54 8.63
C ALA A 325 28.65 18.02 8.52
N PHE A 326 29.14 17.54 7.37
CA PHE A 326 29.51 16.13 7.18
C PHE A 326 30.59 15.66 8.17
N ARG A 327 31.66 16.45 8.36
CA ARG A 327 32.72 16.12 9.34
C ARG A 327 32.20 16.05 10.77
N ASN A 328 31.20 16.86 11.10
CA ASN A 328 30.57 16.89 12.42
C ASN A 328 29.45 15.85 12.59
N TRP A 329 28.97 15.27 11.50
CA TRP A 329 27.84 14.34 11.48
C TRP A 329 28.16 13.00 12.15
N ASN A 330 29.37 12.48 11.94
CA ASN A 330 29.83 11.23 12.54
C ASN A 330 31.30 11.36 12.98
N PRO A 331 31.68 10.92 14.20
CA PRO A 331 33.06 10.92 14.65
C PRO A 331 34.08 10.29 13.68
N GLU A 332 33.68 9.29 12.88
CA GLU A 332 34.54 8.66 11.86
C GLU A 332 35.01 9.66 10.77
N TYR A 333 34.18 10.66 10.47
CA TYR A 333 34.43 11.61 9.38
C TYR A 333 35.12 12.90 9.83
N LYS A 334 35.47 13.03 11.11
CA LYS A 334 36.04 14.27 11.67
C LYS A 334 37.29 14.76 10.92
N ASN A 335 38.14 13.82 10.49
CA ASN A 335 39.37 14.10 9.73
C ASN A 335 39.22 13.75 8.24
N ALA A 336 38.00 13.73 7.71
CA ALA A 336 37.76 13.42 6.31
C ALA A 336 38.40 14.45 5.38
N GLU A 337 39.04 13.96 4.33
CA GLU A 337 39.59 14.76 3.23
C GLU A 337 38.67 14.70 2.00
N PHE A 338 38.68 15.74 1.17
CA PHE A 338 37.74 15.86 0.06
C PHE A 338 38.46 16.26 -1.23
N ILE A 339 38.22 15.50 -2.29
CA ILE A 339 38.62 15.82 -3.65
C ILE A 339 37.42 16.48 -4.32
N LEU A 340 37.56 17.79 -4.57
CA LEU A 340 36.49 18.69 -4.97
C LEU A 340 36.48 18.96 -6.48
N GLU A 341 35.33 19.37 -7.00
CA GLU A 341 35.14 19.92 -8.35
C GLU A 341 34.88 21.43 -8.22
N ASP A 342 35.75 22.27 -8.78
CA ASP A 342 35.65 23.73 -8.72
C ASP A 342 35.42 24.28 -7.29
N GLY A 343 36.07 23.66 -6.30
CA GLY A 343 35.97 24.02 -4.89
C GLY A 343 34.70 23.53 -4.18
N LYS A 344 33.89 22.68 -4.82
CA LYS A 344 32.66 22.10 -4.26
C LYS A 344 32.71 20.57 -4.29
N TYR A 345 32.02 19.94 -3.33
CA TYR A 345 31.80 18.50 -3.37
C TYR A 345 30.41 18.23 -3.93
N ILE A 346 30.34 17.62 -5.11
CA ILE A 346 29.09 17.24 -5.77
C ILE A 346 28.72 15.81 -5.35
N CYS A 347 27.56 15.66 -4.73
CA CYS A 347 27.01 14.38 -4.32
C CYS A 347 26.41 13.62 -5.50
N GLY A 348 26.50 12.28 -5.44
CA GLY A 348 25.61 11.42 -6.22
C GLY A 348 24.20 11.45 -5.66
N TRP A 349 23.22 10.98 -6.44
CA TRP A 349 21.85 10.80 -5.95
C TRP A 349 21.14 9.64 -6.63
N ALA A 350 20.11 9.12 -5.95
CA ALA A 350 19.16 8.16 -6.50
C ALA A 350 17.79 8.39 -5.86
N VAL A 351 16.72 7.97 -6.56
CA VAL A 351 15.37 7.98 -5.99
C VAL A 351 15.12 6.65 -5.31
N GLU A 352 14.89 6.69 -4.00
CA GLU A 352 14.67 5.52 -3.17
C GLU A 352 13.41 5.69 -2.29
N LYS A 353 12.97 4.60 -1.66
CA LYS A 353 11.95 4.71 -0.61
C LYS A 353 12.56 5.47 0.59
N MET A 354 11.81 6.38 1.19
CA MET A 354 12.26 7.05 2.41
C MET A 354 12.49 6.02 3.53
N SER A 355 13.66 6.07 4.17
CA SER A 355 14.00 5.24 5.32
C SER A 355 15.04 5.92 6.20
N LYS A 356 14.95 5.70 7.51
CA LYS A 356 15.95 6.21 8.47
C LYS A 356 17.35 5.69 8.18
N SER A 357 17.47 4.47 7.66
CA SER A 357 18.76 3.86 7.31
C SER A 357 19.43 4.47 6.08
N MET A 358 18.67 5.12 5.19
CA MET A 358 19.19 5.79 3.99
C MET A 358 19.40 7.29 4.20
N PHE A 359 19.11 7.80 5.40
CA PHE A 359 19.20 9.22 5.77
C PHE A 359 18.48 10.18 4.79
N ASN A 360 17.42 9.69 4.14
CA ASN A 360 16.65 10.41 3.13
C ASN A 360 15.21 10.75 3.59
N VAL A 361 14.98 10.70 4.91
CA VAL A 361 13.69 11.09 5.51
C VAL A 361 13.72 12.60 5.74
N VAL A 362 12.78 13.30 5.12
CA VAL A 362 12.57 14.72 5.36
C VAL A 362 11.48 14.88 6.41
N ASN A 363 11.80 15.53 7.52
CA ASN A 363 10.81 15.83 8.55
C ASN A 363 10.03 17.10 8.15
N PRO A 364 8.69 17.05 8.02
CA PRO A 364 7.89 18.23 7.70
C PRO A 364 8.08 19.37 8.71
N ASP A 365 8.34 19.08 9.98
CA ASP A 365 8.52 20.10 11.02
C ASP A 365 9.69 21.05 10.68
N VAL A 366 10.81 20.48 10.22
CA VAL A 366 12.00 21.26 9.81
C VAL A 366 11.68 22.17 8.63
N ILE A 367 10.86 21.70 7.70
CA ILE A 367 10.43 22.50 6.55
C ILE A 367 9.51 23.64 6.99
N VAL A 368 8.57 23.35 7.91
CA VAL A 368 7.65 24.35 8.46
C VAL A 368 8.40 25.43 9.24
N GLU A 369 9.40 25.06 10.04
CA GLU A 369 10.24 26.02 10.76
C GLU A 369 11.02 26.95 9.81
N ASN A 370 11.56 26.41 8.72
CA ASN A 370 12.39 27.18 7.79
C ASN A 370 11.57 28.02 6.78
N TYR A 371 10.42 27.51 6.34
CA TYR A 371 9.67 28.09 5.21
C TYR A 371 8.19 28.42 5.51
N GLY A 372 7.65 27.92 6.61
CA GLY A 372 6.23 28.02 6.97
C GLY A 372 5.36 26.91 6.34
N ALA A 373 4.22 26.66 6.97
CA ALA A 373 3.29 25.60 6.58
C ALA A 373 2.71 25.77 5.17
N ASP A 374 2.42 27.02 4.75
CA ASP A 374 1.84 27.27 3.42
C ASP A 374 2.82 26.96 2.29
N THR A 375 4.11 27.20 2.51
CA THR A 375 5.15 26.83 1.55
C THR A 375 5.17 25.30 1.37
N LEU A 376 5.17 24.55 2.47
CA LEU A 376 5.13 23.08 2.44
C LEU A 376 3.88 22.57 1.70
N ARG A 377 2.70 23.03 2.09
CA ARG A 377 1.42 22.61 1.50
C ARG A 377 1.36 22.88 -0.01
N LEU A 378 1.75 24.08 -0.43
CA LEU A 378 1.75 24.43 -1.86
C LEU A 378 2.80 23.64 -2.63
N TYR A 379 3.97 23.39 -2.01
CA TYR A 379 5.01 22.60 -2.65
C TYR A 379 4.57 21.15 -2.88
N GLU A 380 3.95 20.50 -1.88
CA GLU A 380 3.41 19.15 -2.04
C GLU A 380 2.37 19.06 -3.16
N MET A 381 1.49 20.07 -3.26
CA MET A 381 0.49 20.13 -4.33
C MET A 381 1.10 20.46 -5.69
N PHE A 382 2.25 21.13 -5.73
CA PHE A 382 2.93 21.56 -6.96
C PHE A 382 3.81 20.46 -7.59
N LEU A 383 4.30 19.50 -6.78
CA LEU A 383 5.22 18.43 -7.19
C LEU A 383 4.78 17.65 -8.43
N GLY A 384 3.47 17.51 -8.66
CA GLY A 384 2.92 16.86 -9.84
C GLY A 384 1.51 16.33 -9.63
N PRO A 385 0.94 15.64 -10.62
CA PRO A 385 -0.42 15.10 -10.53
C PRO A 385 -0.60 14.19 -9.31
N LEU A 386 -1.66 14.38 -8.51
CA LEU A 386 -1.86 13.75 -7.19
C LEU A 386 -1.59 12.22 -7.17
N GLU A 387 -2.03 11.50 -8.19
CA GLU A 387 -2.00 10.04 -8.27
C GLU A 387 -0.60 9.45 -8.60
N LEU A 388 0.32 10.27 -9.13
CA LEU A 388 1.65 9.79 -9.51
C LEU A 388 2.62 9.85 -8.34
N SER A 389 3.55 8.89 -8.26
CA SER A 389 4.66 8.99 -7.31
C SER A 389 5.67 10.04 -7.77
N LYS A 390 6.23 10.82 -6.84
CA LYS A 390 7.23 11.84 -7.15
C LYS A 390 8.40 11.78 -6.17
N PRO A 391 9.64 12.02 -6.62
CA PRO A 391 10.73 12.25 -5.70
C PRO A 391 10.53 13.59 -4.97
N TRP A 392 10.88 13.62 -3.70
CA TRP A 392 11.06 14.86 -2.95
C TRP A 392 12.31 15.59 -3.47
N ASP A 393 12.16 16.86 -3.86
CA ASP A 393 13.26 17.70 -4.31
C ASP A 393 13.30 19.02 -3.54
N THR A 394 14.24 19.14 -2.60
CA THR A 394 14.38 20.34 -1.77
C THR A 394 14.61 21.61 -2.60
N ASN A 395 15.11 21.53 -3.84
CA ASN A 395 15.35 22.72 -4.66
C ASN A 395 14.05 23.39 -5.14
N GLY A 396 12.96 22.62 -5.28
CA GLY A 396 11.68 23.14 -5.73
C GLY A 396 10.96 24.02 -4.70
N ILE A 397 11.27 23.84 -3.40
CA ILE A 397 10.57 24.52 -2.32
C ILE A 397 10.86 26.03 -2.29
N ASP A 398 12.10 26.41 -2.61
CA ASP A 398 12.51 27.82 -2.69
C ASP A 398 11.71 28.57 -3.75
N GLY A 399 11.36 27.90 -4.84
CA GLY A 399 10.51 28.45 -5.90
C GLY A 399 9.12 28.84 -5.37
N VAL A 400 8.50 27.93 -4.61
CA VAL A 400 7.18 28.14 -4.01
C VAL A 400 7.25 29.23 -2.93
N HIS A 401 8.29 29.22 -2.09
CA HIS A 401 8.47 30.25 -1.06
C HIS A 401 8.63 31.65 -1.67
N ARG A 402 9.44 31.78 -2.73
CA ARG A 402 9.59 33.05 -3.47
C ARG A 402 8.28 33.49 -4.10
N PHE A 403 7.48 32.57 -4.64
CA PHE A 403 6.16 32.88 -5.17
C PHE A 403 5.24 33.48 -4.10
N LEU A 404 5.15 32.86 -2.92
CA LEU A 404 4.35 33.38 -1.81
C LEU A 404 4.79 34.79 -1.38
N ARG A 405 6.12 35.03 -1.32
CA ARG A 405 6.64 36.38 -1.02
C ARG A 405 6.30 37.39 -2.11
N ARG A 406 6.26 37.00 -3.39
CA ARG A 406 5.81 37.88 -4.48
C ARG A 406 4.33 38.24 -4.34
N LEU A 407 3.49 37.26 -4.05
CA LEU A 407 2.07 37.51 -3.77
C LEU A 407 1.90 38.47 -2.59
N TRP A 408 2.62 38.24 -1.49
CA TRP A 408 2.60 39.11 -0.33
C TRP A 408 2.99 40.56 -0.68
N ASN A 409 4.08 40.74 -1.42
CA ASN A 409 4.62 42.04 -1.79
C ASN A 409 3.77 42.81 -2.81
N LEU A 410 2.78 42.19 -3.47
CA LEU A 410 1.83 42.92 -4.32
C LEU A 410 0.96 43.87 -3.50
N PHE A 411 0.66 43.49 -2.26
CA PHE A 411 -0.32 44.19 -1.42
C PHE A 411 0.27 44.66 -0.08
N HIS A 412 1.56 44.38 0.17
CA HIS A 412 2.27 44.82 1.35
C HIS A 412 3.59 45.49 1.00
N THR A 413 3.90 46.60 1.67
CA THR A 413 5.23 47.23 1.62
C THR A 413 5.70 47.46 3.05
N ASN A 414 6.94 47.07 3.37
CA ASN A 414 7.51 47.17 4.72
C ASN A 414 6.64 46.53 5.83
N GLY A 415 5.84 45.52 5.50
CA GLY A 415 4.93 44.85 6.43
C GLY A 415 3.58 45.55 6.62
N GLU A 416 3.38 46.73 6.03
CA GLU A 416 2.09 47.41 6.02
C GLU A 416 1.25 46.96 4.84
N PHE A 417 -0.03 46.68 5.08
CA PHE A 417 -1.00 46.36 4.04
C PHE A 417 -1.38 47.63 3.28
N LEU A 418 -0.97 47.72 2.02
CA LEU A 418 -1.13 48.89 1.17
C LEU A 418 -1.90 48.51 -0.10
N VAL A 419 -3.20 48.80 -0.08
CA VAL A 419 -4.10 48.56 -1.21
C VAL A 419 -4.79 49.85 -1.65
N SER A 420 -5.12 49.91 -2.93
CA SER A 420 -5.91 50.99 -3.53
C SER A 420 -7.39 50.61 -3.57
N ASP A 421 -8.27 51.57 -3.30
CA ASP A 421 -9.72 51.43 -3.50
C ASP A 421 -10.16 51.77 -4.94
N GLU A 422 -9.21 51.97 -5.86
CA GLU A 422 -9.49 52.13 -7.30
C GLU A 422 -10.09 50.85 -7.90
N ASP A 423 -10.95 51.02 -8.91
CA ASP A 423 -11.52 49.92 -9.68
C ASP A 423 -10.43 49.16 -10.46
N PRO A 424 -10.45 47.82 -10.48
CA PRO A 424 -9.50 47.04 -11.27
C PRO A 424 -9.64 47.29 -12.78
N THR A 425 -8.52 47.27 -13.49
CA THR A 425 -8.52 47.39 -14.95
C THR A 425 -9.10 46.14 -15.61
N LYS A 426 -9.48 46.24 -16.89
CA LYS A 426 -9.96 45.09 -17.66
C LYS A 426 -8.89 44.00 -17.77
N GLU A 427 -7.62 44.37 -17.85
CA GLU A 427 -6.50 43.42 -17.87
C GLU A 427 -6.35 42.69 -16.53
N GLU A 428 -6.46 43.41 -15.40
CA GLU A 428 -6.40 42.83 -14.05
C GLU A 428 -7.56 41.84 -13.83
N LEU A 429 -8.80 42.24 -14.15
CA LEU A 429 -9.98 41.36 -14.07
C LEU A 429 -9.86 40.14 -14.99
N LYS A 430 -9.28 40.32 -16.18
CA LYS A 430 -9.06 39.20 -17.10
C LYS A 430 -8.08 38.18 -16.54
N SER A 431 -7.02 38.63 -15.86
CA SER A 431 -6.08 37.72 -15.18
C SER A 431 -6.79 36.95 -14.06
N LEU A 432 -7.53 37.65 -13.20
CA LEU A 432 -8.30 37.05 -12.11
C LEU A 432 -9.34 36.04 -12.60
N HIS A 433 -10.19 36.39 -13.58
CA HIS A 433 -11.20 35.48 -14.10
C HIS A 433 -10.62 34.26 -14.81
N LYS A 434 -9.47 34.38 -15.49
CA LYS A 434 -8.75 33.22 -16.03
C LYS A 434 -8.30 32.28 -14.90
N LEU A 435 -7.76 32.83 -13.82
CA LEU A 435 -7.35 32.08 -12.64
C LEU A 435 -8.55 31.35 -12.02
N ILE A 436 -9.62 32.08 -11.71
CA ILE A 436 -10.85 31.52 -11.12
C ILE A 436 -11.38 30.37 -11.97
N LYS A 437 -11.50 30.57 -13.30
CA LYS A 437 -11.96 29.53 -14.22
C LYS A 437 -11.08 28.28 -14.17
N LYS A 438 -9.75 28.46 -14.21
CA LYS A 438 -8.80 27.34 -14.23
C LYS A 438 -8.79 26.59 -12.91
N VAL A 439 -8.70 27.30 -11.79
CA VAL A 439 -8.64 26.70 -10.45
C VAL A 439 -9.94 26.00 -10.09
N SER A 440 -11.10 26.59 -10.42
CA SER A 440 -12.40 25.93 -10.21
C SER A 440 -12.48 24.59 -10.94
N PHE A 441 -12.00 24.53 -12.18
CA PHE A 441 -11.93 23.28 -12.94
C PHE A 441 -10.92 22.29 -12.32
N ASP A 442 -9.74 22.77 -11.94
CA ASP A 442 -8.67 21.89 -11.45
C ASP A 442 -8.98 21.25 -10.10
N ILE A 443 -9.63 21.99 -9.18
CA ILE A 443 -10.00 21.48 -7.87
C ILE A 443 -10.96 20.29 -8.02
N GLU A 444 -11.98 20.41 -8.87
CA GLU A 444 -12.93 19.33 -9.17
C GLU A 444 -12.24 18.10 -9.82
N ASN A 445 -11.15 18.35 -10.56
CA ASN A 445 -10.38 17.32 -11.27
C ASN A 445 -9.09 16.91 -10.53
N PHE A 446 -8.90 17.32 -9.27
CA PHE A 446 -7.71 17.00 -8.46
C PHE A 446 -6.37 17.36 -9.13
N SER A 447 -6.37 18.34 -10.03
CA SER A 447 -5.22 18.78 -10.84
C SER A 447 -4.44 19.91 -10.14
N PHE A 448 -4.16 19.72 -8.85
CA PHE A 448 -3.65 20.77 -7.95
C PHE A 448 -2.32 21.38 -8.38
N ASN A 449 -1.45 20.58 -8.99
CA ASN A 449 -0.16 21.07 -9.49
C ASN A 449 -0.34 22.15 -10.55
N THR A 450 -1.33 21.99 -11.43
CA THR A 450 -1.64 23.00 -12.45
C THR A 450 -2.39 24.20 -11.88
N SER A 451 -3.10 24.04 -10.75
CA SER A 451 -3.69 25.17 -10.01
C SER A 451 -2.60 26.09 -9.46
N VAL A 452 -1.56 25.51 -8.83
CA VAL A 452 -0.43 26.29 -8.31
C VAL A 452 0.29 27.03 -9.46
N SER A 453 0.51 26.37 -10.61
CA SER A 453 1.05 27.06 -11.80
C SER A 453 0.16 28.22 -12.26
N ALA A 454 -1.16 28.07 -12.25
CA ALA A 454 -2.09 29.14 -12.62
C ALA A 454 -1.99 30.34 -11.67
N PHE A 455 -1.89 30.10 -10.36
CA PHE A 455 -1.65 31.15 -9.37
C PHE A 455 -0.32 31.89 -9.63
N MET A 456 0.77 31.16 -9.90
CA MET A 456 2.07 31.76 -10.23
C MET A 456 1.99 32.65 -11.48
N ILE A 457 1.27 32.22 -12.52
CA ILE A 457 1.05 33.01 -13.74
C ILE A 457 0.26 34.28 -13.41
N CYS A 458 -0.86 34.17 -12.69
CA CYS A 458 -1.69 35.32 -12.32
C CYS A 458 -0.90 36.35 -11.50
N VAL A 459 -0.14 35.90 -10.49
CA VAL A 459 0.70 36.81 -9.67
C VAL A 459 1.75 37.52 -10.52
N ASN A 460 2.36 36.84 -11.50
CA ASN A 460 3.30 37.48 -12.42
C ASN A 460 2.60 38.51 -13.32
N GLU A 461 1.42 38.21 -13.87
CA GLU A 461 0.62 39.14 -14.67
C GLU A 461 0.22 40.38 -13.84
N LEU A 462 -0.30 40.20 -12.63
CA LEU A 462 -0.68 41.29 -11.72
C LEU A 462 0.54 42.13 -11.28
N SER A 463 1.70 41.49 -11.08
CA SER A 463 2.96 42.19 -10.77
C SER A 463 3.40 43.10 -11.92
N GLN A 464 3.27 42.64 -13.16
CA GLN A 464 3.59 43.44 -14.34
C GLN A 464 2.63 44.63 -14.51
N LEU A 465 1.37 44.43 -14.15
CA LEU A 465 0.33 45.48 -14.13
C LEU A 465 0.47 46.43 -12.93
N LYS A 466 1.37 46.15 -11.99
CA LYS A 466 1.52 46.88 -10.72
C LYS A 466 0.19 46.97 -9.96
N CYS A 467 -0.54 45.86 -9.94
CA CYS A 467 -1.83 45.79 -9.28
C CYS A 467 -1.66 45.80 -7.76
N ASN A 468 -2.34 46.73 -7.10
CA ASN A 468 -2.51 46.78 -5.64
C ASN A 468 -3.98 47.02 -5.26
N LYS A 469 -4.93 46.74 -6.16
CA LYS A 469 -6.35 47.09 -5.97
C LYS A 469 -7.00 46.10 -5.01
N LYS A 470 -7.71 46.62 -4.01
CA LYS A 470 -8.39 45.83 -2.99
C LYS A 470 -9.44 44.88 -3.56
N ALA A 471 -10.14 45.30 -4.61
CA ALA A 471 -11.18 44.50 -5.26
C ALA A 471 -10.65 43.17 -5.86
N ILE A 472 -9.37 43.09 -6.23
CA ILE A 472 -8.75 41.84 -6.72
C ILE A 472 -8.57 40.79 -5.61
N LEU A 473 -8.59 41.20 -4.33
CA LEU A 473 -8.47 40.31 -3.18
C LEU A 473 -9.81 39.85 -2.60
N SER A 474 -10.90 40.58 -2.88
CA SER A 474 -12.22 40.34 -2.27
C SER A 474 -13.16 39.50 -3.13
N ASP A 475 -12.90 39.46 -4.43
CA ASP A 475 -13.68 38.72 -5.44
C ASP A 475 -12.94 37.45 -5.89
#